data_AF-A0A929CLM4-F1
#
_entry.id   AF-A0A929CLM4-F1
#
_cell.length_a   1.000
_cell.length_b   1.000
_cell.length_c   1.000
_cell.angle_alpha   90.00
_cell.angle_beta   90.00
_cell.angle_gamma   90.00
#
_symmetry.space_group_name_H-M   'P 1'
#
loop_
_entity.id
_entity.type
_entity.pdbx_description
1 polymer ?
#
loop_
_entity_poly.entity_id
_entity_poly.type
_entity_poly.pdbx_seq_one_letter_code
_entity_poly.pdbx_strand_id
1 'polypeptide(L)'
;PMIGFLGTVIGMIIAIHEIANAGGQIDIKLLSDGLYTAMTTTVAGLIVGIISYVAYNHLIVRTNKVVYQMEANTVEFLDLLNEPI
;
A
#
# COMPACT_ATOMS: atom_id res chain seq x y z
N PRO A 1 -0.52 2.11 2.68
CA PRO A 1 -1.06 2.34 4.03
C PRO A 1 -0.02 2.83 5.05
N MET A 2 1.06 2.06 5.32
CA MET A 2 2.07 2.42 6.32
C MET A 2 2.81 3.74 6.02
N ILE A 3 2.99 4.08 4.74
CA ILE A 3 3.56 5.38 4.33
C ILE A 3 2.67 6.57 4.73
N GLY A 4 1.34 6.42 4.66
CA GLY A 4 0.42 7.48 5.10
C GLY A 4 0.49 7.70 6.61
N PHE A 5 0.66 6.62 7.38
CA PHE A 5 0.90 6.68 8.82
C PHE A 5 2.25 7.30 9.18
N LEU A 6 3.30 7.06 8.39
CA LEU A 6 4.56 7.77 8.57
C LEU A 6 4.38 9.29 8.36
N GLY A 7 3.62 9.69 7.35
CA GLY A 7 3.32 11.09 7.05
C GLY A 7 2.59 11.81 8.18
N THR A 8 1.66 11.15 8.87
CA THR A 8 0.98 11.76 10.04
C THR A 8 1.92 12.00 11.21
N VAL A 9 2.75 11.00 11.53
CA VAL A 9 3.71 11.10 12.62
C VAL A 9 4.70 12.24 12.36
N ILE A 10 5.20 12.36 11.12
CA ILE A 10 6.09 13.46 10.72
C ILE A 10 5.38 14.81 10.83
N GLY A 11 4.16 14.94 10.31
CA GLY A 11 3.40 16.20 10.38
C GLY A 11 3.14 16.66 11.82
N MET A 12 2.80 15.73 12.72
CA MET A 12 2.63 16.06 14.14
C MET A 12 3.94 16.41 14.84
N ILE A 13 5.06 15.77 14.49
CA ILE A 13 6.39 16.13 15.04
C ILE A 13 6.75 17.58 14.67
N ILE A 14 6.51 17.97 13.42
CA ILE A 14 6.78 19.34 12.96
C ILE A 14 5.89 20.35 13.71
N ALA A 15 4.59 20.06 13.81
CA ALA A 15 3.65 20.94 14.53
C ALA A 15 4.04 21.14 16.01
N ILE A 16 4.45 20.08 16.70
CA ILE A 16 4.92 20.15 18.10
C ILE A 16 6.24 20.91 18.20
N HIS A 17 7.15 20.71 17.24
CA HIS A 17 8.44 21.40 17.21
C HIS A 17 8.26 22.92 17.07
N GLU A 18 7.35 23.37 16.20
CA GLU A 18 7.07 24.78 16.01
C GLU A 18 6.42 25.42 17.25
N ILE A 19 5.52 24.71 17.94
CA ILE A 19 4.93 25.17 19.21
C ILE A 19 6.00 25.31 20.29
N ALA A 20 6.95 24.37 20.36
CA ALA A 20 8.07 24.43 21.31
C ALA A 20 8.98 25.64 21.03
N ASN A 21 9.23 25.96 19.75
CA ASN A 21 10.06 27.10 19.35
C ASN A 21 9.37 28.46 19.53
N ALA A 22 8.04 28.50 19.47
CA ALA A 22 7.23 29.71 19.68
C ALA A 22 7.15 30.17 21.15
N GLY A 23 7.98 29.61 22.05
CA GLY A 23 8.02 30.00 23.46
C GLY A 23 6.76 29.61 24.25
N GLY A 24 5.98 28.64 23.76
CA GLY A 24 4.78 28.15 24.42
C GLY A 24 3.50 28.95 24.14
N GLN A 25 3.57 29.99 23.30
CA GLN A 25 2.36 30.65 22.81
C GLN A 25 1.76 29.81 21.67
N ILE A 26 0.66 29.13 21.96
CA ILE A 26 0.01 28.22 21.01
C ILE A 26 -0.68 29.07 19.93
N ASP A 27 -0.08 29.15 18.75
CA ASP A 27 -0.79 29.60 17.56
C ASP A 27 -1.64 28.43 17.03
N ILE A 28 -2.95 28.51 17.27
CA ILE A 28 -3.94 27.50 16.85
C ILE A 28 -3.89 27.29 15.33
N LYS A 29 -3.54 28.32 14.56
CA LYS A 29 -3.45 28.23 13.09
C LYS A 29 -2.33 27.30 12.67
N LEU A 30 -1.16 27.42 13.30
CA LEU A 30 0.01 26.59 13.01
C LEU A 30 -0.24 25.11 13.31
N LEU A 31 -0.86 24.83 14.48
CA LEU A 31 -1.26 23.48 14.85
C LEU A 31 -2.26 22.88 13.86
N SER A 32 -3.25 23.67 13.43
CA SER A 32 -4.29 23.24 12.50
C SER A 32 -3.71 22.90 11.12
N ASP A 33 -2.74 23.68 10.63
CA ASP A 33 -2.07 23.44 9.35
C ASP A 33 -1.22 22.15 9.39
N GLY A 34 -0.52 21.89 10.51
CA GLY A 34 0.24 20.66 10.71
C GLY A 34 -0.67 19.41 10.75
N LEU A 35 -1.81 19.50 11.44
CA LEU A 35 -2.82 18.43 11.47
C LEU A 35 -3.45 18.20 10.09
N TYR A 36 -3.77 19.27 9.35
CA TYR A 36 -4.31 19.16 8.00
C TYR A 36 -3.35 18.44 7.05
N THR A 37 -2.06 18.76 7.14
CA THR A 37 -1.01 18.10 6.34
C THR A 37 -0.89 16.61 6.71
N ALA A 38 -0.89 16.30 8.01
CA ALA A 38 -0.88 14.92 8.50
C ALA A 38 -2.07 14.10 7.95
N MET A 39 -3.29 14.65 8.02
CA MET A 39 -4.48 13.95 7.52
C MET A 39 -4.45 13.76 6.00
N THR A 40 -4.00 14.76 5.25
CA THR A 40 -3.91 14.68 3.78
C THR A 40 -2.94 13.59 3.32
N THR A 41 -1.79 13.45 3.99
CA THR A 41 -0.82 12.38 3.66
C THR A 41 -1.35 10.98 3.99
N THR A 42 -2.23 10.83 4.98
CA THR A 42 -2.94 9.57 5.24
C THR A 42 -3.83 9.18 4.08
N VAL A 43 -4.65 10.13 3.60
CA VAL A 43 -5.57 9.90 2.48
C VAL A 43 -4.79 9.50 1.23
N ALA A 44 -3.69 10.20 0.92
CA ALA A 44 -2.81 9.82 -0.18
C ALA A 44 -2.24 8.39 -0.02
N GLY A 45 -1.76 8.04 1.18
CA GLY A 45 -1.23 6.71 1.48
C GLY A 45 -2.27 5.58 1.44
N LEU A 46 -3.54 5.90 1.66
CA LEU A 46 -4.67 4.97 1.49
C LEU A 46 -5.02 4.77 0.02
N ILE A 47 -5.09 5.84 -0.77
CA ILE A 47 -5.36 5.76 -2.22
C ILE A 47 -4.32 4.86 -2.90
N VAL A 48 -3.04 5.11 -2.66
CA VAL A 48 -1.95 4.28 -3.20
C VAL A 48 -2.05 2.83 -2.69
N GLY A 49 -2.41 2.65 -1.42
CA GLY A 49 -2.60 1.32 -0.83
C GLY A 49 -3.69 0.50 -1.50
N ILE A 50 -4.85 1.11 -1.77
CA ILE A 50 -5.99 0.47 -2.42
C ILE A 50 -5.63 0.06 -3.85
N ILE A 51 -5.01 0.97 -4.62
CA ILE A 51 -4.61 0.69 -6.00
C ILE A 51 -3.61 -0.48 -6.04
N SER A 52 -2.60 -0.47 -5.17
CA SER A 52 -1.62 -1.55 -5.09
C SER A 52 -2.26 -2.89 -4.71
N TYR A 53 -3.24 -2.90 -3.80
CA TYR A 53 -3.95 -4.12 -3.42
C TYR A 53 -4.76 -4.71 -4.59
N VAL A 54 -5.44 -3.86 -5.36
CA VAL A 54 -6.16 -4.30 -6.57
C VAL A 54 -5.18 -4.86 -7.60
N ALA A 55 -4.06 -4.18 -7.85
CA ALA A 55 -3.03 -4.65 -8.78
C ALA A 55 -2.43 -5.99 -8.35
N TYR A 56 -2.16 -6.17 -7.05
CA TYR A 56 -1.67 -7.43 -6.49
C TYR A 56 -2.64 -8.58 -6.73
N ASN A 57 -3.94 -8.39 -6.44
CA ASN A 57 -4.95 -9.41 -6.69
C ASN A 57 -5.03 -9.77 -8.19
N HIS A 58 -4.94 -8.77 -9.07
CA HIS A 58 -4.93 -9.02 -10.51
C HIS A 58 -3.71 -9.85 -10.95
N LEU A 59 -2.53 -9.58 -10.39
CA LEU A 59 -1.33 -10.38 -10.65
C LEU A 59 -1.47 -11.82 -10.13
N ILE A 60 -2.02 -12.02 -8.94
CA ILE A 60 -2.27 -13.37 -8.39
C ILE A 60 -3.19 -14.17 -9.31
N VAL A 61 -4.28 -13.58 -9.78
CA VAL A 61 -5.20 -14.28 -10.70
C VAL A 61 -4.47 -14.70 -11.98
N ARG A 62 -3.60 -13.85 -12.52
CA ARG A 62 -2.78 -14.21 -13.69
C ARG A 62 -1.79 -15.33 -13.38
N THR A 63 -1.10 -15.27 -12.24
CA THR A 63 -0.17 -16.32 -11.82
C THR A 63 -0.89 -17.67 -11.68
N ASN A 64 -2.05 -17.69 -11.03
CA ASN A 64 -2.84 -18.91 -10.89
C ASN A 64 -3.28 -19.48 -12.24
N LYS A 65 -3.65 -18.62 -13.20
CA LYS A 65 -3.99 -19.05 -14.55
C LYS A 65 -2.80 -19.71 -15.27
N VAL A 66 -1.59 -19.15 -15.11
CA VAL A 66 -0.37 -19.73 -15.67
C VAL A 66 -0.07 -21.08 -15.03
N VAL A 67 -0.16 -21.18 -13.71
CA VAL A 67 0.04 -22.44 -12.98
C VAL A 67 -0.94 -23.51 -13.46
N TYR A 68 -2.23 -23.16 -13.60
CA TYR A 68 -3.24 -24.09 -14.09
C TYR A 68 -2.95 -24.59 -15.52
N GLN A 69 -2.44 -23.72 -16.40
CA GLN A 69 -2.02 -24.14 -17.75
C GLN A 69 -0.81 -25.07 -17.70
N MET A 70 0.16 -24.81 -16.81
CA MET A 70 1.32 -25.69 -16.64
C MET A 70 0.91 -27.06 -16.11
N GLU A 71 -0.02 -27.12 -15.15
CA GLU A 71 -0.58 -28.37 -14.65
C GLU A 71 -1.30 -29.14 -15.76
N ALA A 72 -2.19 -28.49 -16.52
CA ALA A 72 -2.90 -29.12 -17.62
C ALA A 72 -1.95 -29.69 -18.69
N ASN A 73 -0.95 -28.91 -19.12
CA ASN A 73 0.03 -29.36 -20.10
C ASN A 73 0.90 -30.52 -19.56
N THR A 74 1.20 -30.53 -18.26
CA THR A 74 1.97 -31.61 -17.63
C THR A 74 1.15 -32.90 -17.60
N VAL A 75 -0.14 -32.81 -17.27
CA VAL A 75 -1.05 -33.97 -17.31
C VAL A 75 -1.15 -34.52 -18.73
N GLU A 76 -1.39 -33.67 -19.73
CA GLU A 76 -1.46 -34.07 -21.14
C GLU A 76 -0.14 -34.73 -21.61
N PHE A 77 1.00 -34.19 -21.20
CA PHE A 77 2.30 -34.78 -21.50
C PHE A 77 2.49 -36.17 -20.84
N LEU A 78 2.03 -36.36 -19.61
CA LEU A 78 2.07 -37.65 -18.93
C LEU A 78 1.12 -38.68 -19.58
N ASP A 79 -0.05 -38.24 -20.03
CA ASP A 79 -1.01 -39.10 -20.74
C ASP A 79 -0.43 -39.59 -22.07
N LEU A 80 0.22 -38.70 -22.85
CA LEU A 80 0.94 -39.07 -24.08
C LEU A 80 2.05 -40.11 -23.86
N LEU A 81 2.73 -40.07 -22.71
CA LEU A 81 3.76 -41.07 -22.38
C LEU A 81 3.18 -42.42 -21.93
N ASN A 82 1.95 -42.43 -21.41
CA ASN A 82 1.27 -43.63 -20.93
C ASN A 82 0.39 -44.29 -21.98
N GLU A 83 0.19 -43.69 -23.16
CA GLU A 83 -0.50 -44.36 -24.26
C GLU A 83 0.32 -45.59 -24.73
N PRO A 84 -0.25 -46.81 -24.66
CA PRO A 84 0.43 -48.01 -25.10
C PRO A 84 0.58 -47.98 -26.64
N ILE A 85 1.79 -48.27 -27.11
CA ILE A 85 2.11 -48.50 -28.52
C ILE A 85 1.28 -49.62 -29.16
#